data_AF-A0A1M7BW26-F1
#
_entry.id   AF-A0A1M7BW26-F1
#
_cell.length_a   1.000
_cell.length_b   1.000
_cell.length_c   1.000
_cell.angle_alpha   90.00
_cell.angle_beta   90.00
_cell.angle_gamma   90.00
#
_symmetry.space_group_name_H-M   'P 1'
#
loop_
_entity.id
_entity.type
_entity.pdbx_description
1 polymer ?
#
loop_
_entity_poly.entity_id
_entity_poly.type
_entity_poly.pdbx_seq_one_letter_code
_entity_poly.pdbx_strand_id
1 'polypeptide(L)'
;MSAFTDAKSASPQLKQAAIGVVIGFDNLGHAVALAALVFAGEMIAGATIGMVIFLMAAILGTLSLNTRGPVAAPMFSNVQNVPIAVLIPVIFLVHTMDLNDSEKILNVLLLLGLTASYARKLVTA
;
A
#
# COMPACT_ATOMS: atom_id res chain seq x y z
N MET A 1 -10.42 40.61 -6.76
CA MET A 1 -9.17 40.20 -6.07
C MET A 1 -9.48 39.64 -4.66
N SER A 2 -10.49 38.77 -4.50
CA SER A 2 -10.91 38.29 -3.16
C SER A 2 -10.89 36.77 -2.96
N ALA A 3 -10.81 35.96 -4.03
CA ALA A 3 -10.79 34.49 -3.91
C ALA A 3 -9.52 33.93 -3.26
N PHE A 4 -8.42 34.69 -3.25
CA PHE A 4 -7.15 34.27 -2.63
C PHE A 4 -7.05 34.59 -1.13
N THR A 5 -7.91 35.48 -0.61
CA THR A 5 -7.92 35.86 0.81
C THR A 5 -8.73 34.91 1.68
N ASP A 6 -9.76 34.25 1.11
CA ASP A 6 -10.64 33.32 1.84
C ASP A 6 -10.03 31.94 2.05
N ALA A 7 -9.03 31.55 1.25
CA ALA A 7 -8.31 30.28 1.45
C ALA A 7 -7.53 30.23 2.78
N LYS A 8 -7.22 31.39 3.36
CA LYS A 8 -6.45 31.48 4.62
C LYS A 8 -7.29 31.13 5.86
N SER A 9 -8.62 31.19 5.76
CA SER A 9 -9.57 30.94 6.86
C SER A 9 -10.24 29.56 6.82
N ALA A 10 -9.80 28.66 5.95
CA ALA A 10 -10.32 27.29 5.90
C ALA A 10 -10.34 26.67 7.31
N SER A 11 -11.52 26.23 7.76
CA SER A 11 -11.70 25.66 9.09
C SER A 11 -10.70 24.50 9.30
N PRO A 12 -10.24 24.25 10.54
CA PRO A 12 -9.30 23.16 10.81
C PRO A 12 -9.75 21.80 10.23
N GLN A 13 -11.07 21.57 10.18
CA GLN A 13 -11.69 20.38 9.60
C GLN A 13 -11.51 20.32 8.08
N LEU A 14 -11.64 21.44 7.37
CA LEU A 14 -11.45 21.50 5.93
C LEU A 14 -9.98 21.23 5.55
N LYS A 15 -9.05 21.74 6.36
CA LYS A 15 -7.61 21.46 6.20
C LYS A 15 -7.28 19.99 6.44
N GLN A 16 -7.85 19.38 7.48
CA GLN A 16 -7.69 17.95 7.76
C GLN A 16 -8.30 17.07 6.67
N ALA A 17 -9.49 17.43 6.16
CA ALA A 17 -10.11 16.74 5.04
C ALA A 17 -9.24 16.81 3.78
N ALA A 18 -8.70 17.98 3.45
CA ALA A 18 -7.79 18.15 2.32
C ALA A 18 -6.51 17.30 2.46
N ILE A 19 -5.90 17.28 3.66
CA ILE A 19 -4.74 16.43 3.95
C ILE A 19 -5.09 14.95 3.78
N GLY A 20 -6.24 14.52 4.31
CA GLY A 20 -6.73 13.14 4.17
C GLY A 20 -6.92 12.73 2.71
N VAL A 21 -7.45 13.63 1.88
CA VAL A 21 -7.61 13.39 0.44
C VAL A 21 -6.26 13.25 -0.26
N VAL A 22 -5.30 14.13 0.02
CA VAL A 22 -3.94 14.05 -0.57
C VAL A 22 -3.26 12.74 -0.19
N ILE A 23 -3.32 12.34 1.08
CA ILE A 23 -2.77 11.07 1.56
C ILE A 23 -3.49 9.88 0.91
N GLY A 24 -4.82 9.97 0.76
CA GLY A 24 -5.62 8.93 0.10
C GLY A 24 -5.19 8.70 -1.37
N PHE A 25 -5.00 9.78 -2.12
CA PHE A 25 -4.52 9.69 -3.51
C PHE A 25 -3.08 9.20 -3.59
N ASP A 26 -2.21 9.61 -2.68
CA ASP A 26 -0.83 9.11 -2.61
C ASP A 26 -0.81 7.59 -2.37
N ASN A 27 -1.59 7.09 -1.41
CA ASN A 27 -1.71 5.66 -1.14
C ASN A 27 -2.32 4.88 -2.32
N LEU A 28 -3.28 5.47 -3.04
CA LEU A 28 -3.85 4.87 -4.25
C LEU A 28 -2.78 4.74 -5.34
N GLY A 29 -2.00 5.79 -5.59
CA GLY A 29 -0.91 5.77 -6.56
C GLY A 29 0.14 4.70 -6.22
N HIS A 30 0.51 4.59 -4.94
CA HIS A 30 1.42 3.54 -4.47
C HIS A 30 0.84 2.13 -4.66
N ALA A 31 -0.43 1.90 -4.29
CA ALA A 31 -1.07 0.60 -4.46
C ALA A 31 -1.11 0.16 -5.94
N VAL A 32 -1.39 1.11 -6.86
CA VAL A 32 -1.36 0.87 -8.30
C VAL A 32 0.06 0.55 -8.77
N ALA A 33 1.06 1.34 -8.37
CA ALA A 33 2.44 1.14 -8.77
C ALA A 33 3.00 -0.21 -8.28
N LEU A 34 2.72 -0.57 -7.03
CA LEU A 34 3.13 -1.84 -6.44
C LEU A 34 2.44 -3.03 -7.11
N ALA A 35 1.14 -2.94 -7.38
CA ALA A 35 0.42 -3.98 -8.10
C ALA A 35 0.96 -4.18 -9.51
N ALA A 36 1.23 -3.09 -10.23
CA ALA A 36 1.83 -3.14 -11.56
C ALA A 36 3.24 -3.73 -11.54
N LEU A 37 4.05 -3.40 -10.52
CA LEU A 37 5.40 -3.93 -10.36
C LEU A 37 5.42 -5.42 -10.01
N VAL A 38 4.54 -5.86 -9.11
CA VAL A 38 4.51 -7.24 -8.58
C VAL A 38 3.86 -8.22 -9.57
N PHE A 39 2.81 -7.80 -10.26
CA PHE A 39 2.03 -8.65 -11.16
C PHE A 39 2.23 -8.27 -12.63
N ALA A 40 3.40 -7.76 -13.01
CA ALA A 40 3.71 -7.43 -14.40
C ALA A 40 3.72 -8.68 -15.31
N GLY A 41 3.59 -8.45 -16.62
CA GLY A 41 3.76 -9.49 -17.63
C GLY A 41 2.70 -10.60 -17.56
N GLU A 42 3.15 -11.85 -17.48
CA GLU A 42 2.29 -13.06 -17.46
C GLU A 42 1.30 -13.08 -16.30
N MET A 43 1.60 -12.38 -15.20
CA MET A 43 0.74 -12.33 -14.02
C MET A 43 -0.25 -11.16 -14.01
N ILE A 44 -0.44 -10.43 -15.12
CA ILE A 44 -1.25 -9.20 -15.15
C ILE A 44 -2.70 -9.40 -14.70
N ALA A 45 -3.24 -10.62 -14.84
CA ALA A 45 -4.55 -10.98 -14.32
C ALA A 45 -4.66 -10.83 -12.78
N GLY A 46 -3.54 -10.96 -12.06
CA GLY A 46 -3.45 -10.75 -10.62
C GLY A 46 -3.34 -9.29 -10.19
N ALA A 47 -3.05 -8.35 -11.11
CA ALA A 47 -2.80 -6.95 -10.78
C ALA A 47 -4.00 -6.27 -10.13
N THR A 48 -5.22 -6.55 -10.60
CA THR A 48 -6.45 -5.99 -10.00
C THR A 48 -6.64 -6.47 -8.55
N ILE A 49 -6.43 -7.76 -8.29
CA ILE A 49 -6.55 -8.34 -6.95
C ILE A 49 -5.46 -7.77 -6.04
N GLY A 50 -4.21 -7.71 -6.53
CA GLY A 50 -3.09 -7.11 -5.82
C GLY A 50 -3.33 -5.65 -5.42
N MET A 51 -3.85 -4.85 -6.35
CA MET A 51 -4.19 -3.45 -6.10
C MET A 51 -5.23 -3.30 -4.99
N VAL A 52 -6.29 -4.10 -5.02
CA VAL A 52 -7.32 -4.10 -3.97
C VAL A 52 -6.73 -4.48 -2.61
N ILE A 53 -5.88 -5.51 -2.58
CA ILE A 53 -5.22 -5.95 -1.33
C ILE A 53 -4.30 -4.86 -0.79
N PHE A 54 -3.48 -4.23 -1.62
CA PHE A 54 -2.60 -3.13 -1.18
C PHE A 54 -3.40 -1.92 -0.69
N LEU A 55 -4.48 -1.56 -1.38
CA LEU A 55 -5.35 -0.47 -0.95
C LEU A 55 -6.05 -0.78 0.38
N MET A 56 -6.58 -2.01 0.55
CA MET A 56 -7.18 -2.45 1.80
C MET A 56 -6.17 -2.45 2.95
N ALA A 57 -4.93 -2.89 2.70
CA ALA A 57 -3.86 -2.84 3.68
C ALA A 57 -3.51 -1.38 4.07
N ALA A 58 -3.53 -0.45 3.11
CA ALA A 58 -3.30 0.98 3.38
C ALA A 58 -4.44 1.58 4.23
N ILE A 59 -5.69 1.26 3.93
CA ILE A 59 -6.85 1.71 4.71
C ILE A 59 -6.79 1.17 6.13
N LEU A 60 -6.66 -0.16 6.30
CA LEU A 60 -6.62 -0.80 7.61
C LEU A 60 -5.42 -0.32 8.44
N GLY A 61 -4.29 -0.15 7.78
CA GLY A 61 -3.09 0.41 8.36
C GLY A 61 -3.27 1.83 8.88
N THR A 62 -3.86 2.71 8.06
CA THR A 62 -4.20 4.08 8.44
C THR A 62 -5.20 4.13 9.59
N LEU A 63 -6.25 3.30 9.55
CA LEU A 63 -7.23 3.18 10.65
C LEU A 63 -6.59 2.69 11.95
N SER A 64 -5.67 1.73 11.88
CA SER A 64 -4.95 1.23 13.05
C SER A 64 -4.08 2.31 13.70
N LEU A 65 -3.58 3.29 12.95
CA LEU A 65 -2.82 4.40 13.53
C LEU A 65 -3.73 5.47 14.13
N ASN A 66 -4.89 5.73 13.53
CA ASN A 66 -5.87 6.65 14.12
C ASN A 66 -6.37 6.19 15.50
N THR A 67 -6.25 4.89 15.81
CA THR A 67 -6.58 4.34 17.14
C THR A 67 -5.40 4.35 18.12
N ARG A 68 -4.16 4.63 17.68
CA ARG A 68 -2.93 4.57 18.47
C ARG A 68 -2.20 5.91 18.53
N GLY A 69 -2.79 6.93 19.15
CA GLY A 69 -2.12 8.20 19.45
C GLY A 69 -1.58 8.97 18.22
N PRO A 70 -0.92 10.13 18.42
CA PRO A 70 -0.45 10.95 17.30
C PRO A 70 0.82 10.36 16.69
N VAL A 71 0.68 9.56 15.63
CA VAL A 71 1.80 9.09 14.80
C VAL A 71 1.85 9.90 13.50
N ALA A 72 3.04 10.35 13.10
CA ALA A 72 3.22 11.16 11.90
C ALA A 72 2.87 10.36 10.62
N ALA A 73 1.96 10.91 9.81
CA ALA A 73 1.48 10.34 8.54
C ALA A 73 2.55 9.86 7.52
N PRO A 74 3.77 10.46 7.42
CA PRO A 74 4.79 10.02 6.45
C PRO A 74 5.35 8.62 6.72
N MET A 75 5.14 8.05 7.91
CA MET A 75 5.67 6.73 8.24
C MET A 75 4.99 5.60 7.46
N PHE A 76 3.76 5.78 6.95
CA PHE A 76 2.98 4.66 6.39
C PHE A 76 3.44 4.19 5.01
N SER A 77 3.72 5.12 4.09
CA SER A 77 4.19 4.78 2.73
C SER A 77 5.52 4.00 2.78
N ASN A 78 6.43 4.38 3.68
CA ASN A 78 7.70 3.67 3.88
C ASN A 78 7.50 2.24 4.44
N VAL A 79 6.50 2.02 5.30
CA VAL A 79 6.27 0.70 5.93
C VAL A 79 5.68 -0.31 4.97
N GLN A 80 4.93 0.10 3.93
CA GLN A 80 4.45 -0.82 2.89
C GLN A 80 5.51 -1.07 1.80
N ASN A 81 6.26 -0.04 1.42
CA ASN A 81 7.24 -0.13 0.34
C ASN A 81 8.46 -0.99 0.71
N VAL A 82 8.90 -0.98 1.97
CA VAL A 82 10.10 -1.73 2.41
C VAL A 82 9.92 -3.26 2.32
N PRO A 83 8.86 -3.87 2.88
CA PRO A 83 8.65 -5.32 2.76
C PRO A 83 8.48 -5.77 1.32
N ILE A 84 7.77 -4.98 0.49
CA ILE A 84 7.58 -5.32 -0.93
C ILE A 84 8.92 -5.24 -1.66
N ALA A 85 9.71 -4.19 -1.45
CA ALA A 85 11.04 -4.05 -2.05
C ALA A 85 11.97 -5.22 -1.69
N VAL A 86 11.92 -5.72 -0.45
CA VAL A 86 12.68 -6.90 -0.02
C VAL A 86 12.21 -8.19 -0.70
N LEU A 87 10.92 -8.29 -1.02
CA LEU A 87 10.34 -9.47 -1.68
C LEU A 87 10.49 -9.47 -3.20
N ILE A 88 10.81 -8.33 -3.83
CA ILE A 88 10.96 -8.20 -5.29
C ILE A 88 11.84 -9.31 -5.89
N PRO A 89 13.06 -9.63 -5.37
CA PRO A 89 13.89 -10.69 -5.95
C PRO A 89 13.22 -12.07 -5.91
N VAL A 90 12.48 -12.38 -4.85
CA VAL A 90 11.76 -13.65 -4.70
C VAL A 90 10.55 -13.69 -5.64
N ILE A 91 9.84 -12.57 -5.80
CA ILE A 91 8.73 -12.43 -6.75
C ILE A 91 9.25 -12.63 -8.19
N PHE A 92 10.40 -12.08 -8.54
CA PHE A 92 11.05 -12.33 -9.83
C PHE A 92 11.42 -13.80 -10.01
N LEU A 93 11.91 -14.48 -8.98
CA LEU A 93 12.17 -15.92 -9.05
C LEU A 93 10.90 -16.70 -9.38
N VAL A 94 9.76 -16.35 -8.79
CA VAL A 94 8.45 -16.99 -9.11
C VAL A 94 8.05 -16.79 -10.57
N HIS A 95 8.35 -15.62 -11.18
CA HIS A 95 8.08 -15.41 -12.61
C HIS A 95 8.84 -16.40 -13.50
N THR A 96 10.04 -16.81 -13.09
CA THR A 96 10.90 -17.73 -13.85
C THR A 96 10.57 -19.20 -13.65
N MET A 97 9.66 -19.54 -12.72
CA MET A 97 9.26 -20.92 -12.48
C MET A 97 8.35 -21.43 -13.61
N ASP A 98 8.49 -22.72 -13.95
CA ASP A 98 7.62 -23.42 -14.89
C ASP A 98 6.31 -23.82 -14.19
N LEU A 99 5.47 -22.81 -13.96
CA LEU A 99 4.16 -22.89 -13.34
C LEU A 99 3.15 -22.19 -14.23
N ASN A 100 1.87 -22.53 -14.11
CA ASN A 100 0.83 -21.75 -14.80
C ASN A 100 0.64 -20.37 -14.13
N ASP A 101 0.07 -19.41 -14.86
CA ASP A 101 -0.09 -18.03 -14.37
C ASP A 101 -0.87 -17.94 -13.05
N SER A 102 -1.86 -18.81 -12.86
CA SER A 102 -2.68 -18.85 -11.65
C SER A 102 -1.87 -19.28 -10.43
N GLU A 103 -0.99 -20.27 -10.57
CA GLU A 103 -0.07 -20.74 -9.55
C GLU A 103 0.98 -19.69 -9.21
N LYS A 104 1.53 -19.00 -10.22
CA LYS A 104 2.47 -17.89 -9.99
C LYS A 104 1.82 -16.77 -9.17
N ILE A 105 0.62 -16.34 -9.56
CA ILE A 105 -0.17 -15.32 -8.84
C ILE A 105 -0.43 -15.76 -7.40
N LEU A 106 -0.88 -17.00 -7.20
CA LEU A 106 -1.17 -17.54 -5.87
C LEU A 106 0.08 -17.57 -4.99
N ASN A 107 1.21 -18.02 -5.52
CA ASN A 107 2.48 -18.06 -4.79
C ASN A 107 2.94 -16.66 -4.37
N VAL A 108 2.82 -15.66 -5.24
CA VAL A 108 3.13 -14.26 -4.92
C VAL A 108 2.20 -13.74 -3.81
N LEU A 109 0.90 -14.01 -3.89
CA LEU A 109 -0.06 -13.62 -2.85
C LEU A 109 0.25 -14.27 -1.50
N LEU A 110 0.62 -15.56 -1.50
CA LEU A 110 1.01 -16.29 -0.29
C LEU A 110 2.30 -15.70 0.32
N LEU A 111 3.31 -15.40 -0.49
CA LEU A 111 4.56 -14.76 -0.04
C LEU A 111 4.30 -13.41 0.62
N LEU A 112 3.44 -12.58 0.03
CA LEU A 112 3.03 -11.29 0.59
C LEU A 112 2.31 -11.47 1.94
N GLY A 113 1.34 -12.40 1.99
CA GLY A 113 0.56 -12.67 3.20
C GLY A 113 1.38 -13.25 4.36
N LEU A 114 2.31 -14.15 4.06
CA LEU A 114 3.24 -14.71 5.04
C LEU A 114 4.16 -13.62 5.60
N THR A 115 4.72 -12.79 4.74
CA THR A 115 5.61 -11.71 5.17
C THR A 115 4.90 -10.72 6.08
N ALA A 116 3.66 -10.34 5.76
CA ALA A 116 2.84 -9.50 6.64
C ALA A 116 2.60 -10.15 8.02
N SER A 117 2.39 -11.48 8.06
CA SER A 117 2.18 -12.23 9.29
C SER A 117 3.44 -12.33 10.16
N TYR A 118 4.61 -12.53 9.54
CA TYR A 118 5.90 -12.56 10.24
C TYR A 118 6.32 -11.18 10.75
N ALA A 119 6.15 -10.14 9.93
CA ALA A 119 6.42 -8.76 10.34
C ALA A 119 5.58 -8.36 11.57
N ARG A 120 4.31 -8.78 11.64
CA ARG A 120 3.46 -8.57 12.83
C ARG A 120 4.04 -9.22 14.08
N LYS A 121 4.52 -10.47 13.99
CA LYS A 121 5.07 -11.19 15.16
C LYS A 121 6.31 -10.50 15.71
N LEU A 122 7.20 -9.99 14.86
CA LEU A 122 8.41 -9.28 15.26
C LEU A 122 8.16 -7.98 16.01
N VAL A 123 7.00 -7.34 15.80
CA VAL A 123 6.62 -6.09 16.49
C VAL A 123 5.97 -6.36 17.86
N THR A 124 5.51 -7.58 18.11
CA THR A 124 4.79 -7.97 19.35
C THR A 124 5.61 -8.83 20.32
N ALA A 125 6.84 -9.18 19.94
CA ALA A 125 7.80 -9.93 20.76
C ALA A 125 8.79 -8.95 21.43
#